data_AF-A0A812MDP2-F1
#
_entry.id   AF-A0A812MDP2-F1
#
_cell.length_a   1.000
_cell.length_b   1.000
_cell.length_c   1.000
_cell.angle_alpha   90.00
_cell.angle_beta   90.00
_cell.angle_gamma   90.00
#
_symmetry.space_group_name_H-M   'P 1'
#
loop_
_entity.id
_entity.type
_entity.pdbx_description
1 polymer ?
#
loop_
_entity_poly.entity_id
_entity_poly.type
_entity_poly.pdbx_seq_one_letter_code
_entity_poly.pdbx_strand_id
1 'polypeptide(L)'
;MWPAVDEDGHSLLHWAALVGQKDFVQACLEHSTPVDICANNKQTPLMWAVLRGHVVVARQLLDYKASLASKDSLGATPLTIAVQHRSYPSMLLLMHRGSDFQAQMMADSDKNGCSVAHWAAYKGDLTALKLLHYFKADLQALDSAKMLPLHRAVCASQSGVVEFLVEQKSDIQARNQEGKSCLDLAAEKHDLHMQ
;
A
#
# COMPACT_ATOMS: atom_id res chain seq x y z
N MET A 1 -23.35 -18.90 -12.36
CA MET A 1 -23.76 -18.00 -11.26
C MET A 1 -22.55 -17.58 -10.43
N TRP A 2 -21.73 -18.50 -9.93
CA TRP A 2 -20.54 -18.19 -9.12
C TRP A 2 -19.45 -17.32 -9.78
N PRO A 3 -19.03 -17.56 -11.04
CA PRO A 3 -18.04 -16.71 -11.72
C PRO A 3 -18.67 -15.49 -12.42
N ALA A 4 -19.97 -15.23 -12.22
CA ALA A 4 -20.61 -14.07 -12.83
C ALA A 4 -20.09 -12.77 -12.20
N VAL A 5 -20.07 -11.72 -13.00
CA VAL A 5 -19.66 -10.38 -12.60
C VAL A 5 -20.79 -9.38 -12.87
N ASP A 6 -20.85 -8.32 -12.09
CA ASP A 6 -21.71 -7.17 -12.36
C ASP A 6 -21.13 -6.24 -13.45
N GLU A 7 -21.80 -5.11 -13.72
CA GLU A 7 -21.39 -4.14 -14.75
C GLU A 7 -19.99 -3.54 -14.49
N ASP A 8 -19.58 -3.47 -13.23
CA ASP A 8 -18.29 -2.96 -12.79
C ASP A 8 -17.21 -4.07 -12.71
N GLY A 9 -17.55 -5.29 -13.10
CA GLY A 9 -16.66 -6.44 -13.08
C GLY A 9 -16.50 -7.09 -11.70
N HIS A 10 -17.31 -6.71 -10.70
CA HIS A 10 -17.25 -7.33 -9.39
C HIS A 10 -17.92 -8.70 -9.41
N SER A 11 -17.18 -9.71 -8.97
CA SER A 11 -17.71 -11.05 -8.73
C SER A 11 -18.30 -11.18 -7.32
N LEU A 12 -19.04 -12.26 -7.06
CA LEU A 12 -19.49 -12.59 -5.70
C LEU A 12 -18.33 -12.65 -4.69
N LEU A 13 -17.15 -13.09 -5.13
CA LEU A 13 -15.96 -13.15 -4.28
C LEU A 13 -15.47 -11.76 -3.84
N HIS A 14 -15.63 -10.73 -4.68
CA HIS A 14 -15.36 -9.35 -4.28
C HIS A 14 -16.32 -8.92 -3.17
N TRP A 15 -17.63 -9.07 -3.38
CA TRP A 15 -18.63 -8.71 -2.38
C TRP A 15 -18.47 -9.48 -1.07
N ALA A 16 -18.17 -10.77 -1.13
CA ALA A 16 -17.86 -11.61 0.02
C ALA A 16 -16.64 -11.07 0.80
N ALA A 17 -15.59 -10.67 0.08
CA ALA A 17 -14.39 -10.07 0.65
C ALA A 17 -14.63 -8.68 1.25
N LEU A 18 -15.53 -7.87 0.67
CA LEU A 18 -15.92 -6.56 1.20
C LEU A 18 -16.64 -6.65 2.53
N VAL A 19 -17.52 -7.65 2.68
CA VAL A 19 -18.34 -7.84 3.89
C VAL A 19 -17.58 -8.64 4.95
N GLY A 20 -16.58 -9.42 4.56
CA GLY A 20 -15.79 -10.25 5.47
C GLY A 20 -16.44 -11.60 5.81
N GLN A 21 -17.36 -12.08 4.97
CA GLN A 21 -18.05 -13.37 5.18
C GLN A 21 -17.17 -14.55 4.75
N LYS A 22 -16.38 -15.07 5.69
CA LYS A 22 -15.46 -16.20 5.50
C LYS A 22 -16.12 -17.42 4.83
N ASP A 23 -17.29 -17.82 5.31
CA ASP A 23 -17.97 -19.03 4.81
C ASP A 23 -18.43 -18.84 3.35
N PHE A 24 -18.84 -17.62 2.99
CA PHE A 24 -19.24 -17.31 1.62
C PHE A 24 -18.03 -17.19 0.68
N VAL A 25 -16.91 -16.65 1.17
CA VAL A 25 -15.62 -16.69 0.46
C VAL A 25 -15.21 -18.15 0.20
N GLN A 26 -15.37 -19.03 1.19
CA GLN A 26 -15.08 -20.46 1.02
C GLN A 26 -15.93 -21.08 -0.08
N ALA A 27 -17.24 -20.89 -0.01
CA ALA A 27 -18.17 -21.40 -1.01
C ALA A 27 -17.83 -20.90 -2.43
N CYS A 28 -17.47 -19.62 -2.58
CA CYS A 28 -17.07 -19.05 -3.87
C CYS A 28 -15.81 -19.75 -4.43
N LEU A 29 -14.80 -19.99 -3.59
CA LEU A 29 -13.54 -20.61 -4.00
C LEU A 29 -13.71 -22.11 -4.33
N GLU A 30 -14.57 -22.82 -3.59
CA GLU A 30 -14.92 -24.22 -3.86
C GLU A 30 -15.71 -24.40 -5.16
N HIS A 31 -16.48 -23.39 -5.58
CA HIS A 31 -17.23 -23.38 -6.84
C HIS A 31 -16.42 -22.81 -8.02
N SER A 32 -15.10 -22.93 -7.96
CA SER A 32 -14.17 -22.57 -9.05
C SER A 32 -14.20 -21.09 -9.46
N THR A 33 -14.59 -20.17 -8.59
CA THR A 33 -14.38 -18.74 -8.84
C THR A 33 -12.87 -18.45 -8.78
N PRO A 34 -12.28 -17.82 -9.81
CA PRO A 34 -10.86 -17.48 -9.79
C PRO A 34 -10.52 -16.58 -8.59
N VAL A 35 -9.51 -16.96 -7.81
CA VAL A 35 -9.13 -16.22 -6.59
C VAL A 35 -8.65 -14.79 -6.90
N ASP A 36 -7.95 -14.61 -8.02
CA ASP A 36 -7.44 -13.34 -8.52
C ASP A 36 -8.34 -12.73 -9.62
N ILE A 37 -9.64 -13.00 -9.57
CA ILE A 37 -10.60 -12.32 -10.44
C ILE A 37 -10.49 -10.79 -10.25
N CYS A 38 -10.45 -10.05 -11.35
CA CYS A 38 -10.27 -8.61 -11.34
C CYS A 38 -11.57 -7.88 -11.69
N ALA A 39 -11.91 -6.86 -10.91
CA ALA A 39 -12.91 -5.86 -11.29
C ALA A 39 -12.39 -4.93 -12.40
N ASN A 40 -13.24 -4.04 -12.93
CA ASN A 40 -12.86 -3.11 -14.01
C ASN A 40 -11.70 -2.18 -13.61
N ASN A 41 -11.59 -1.84 -12.33
CA ASN A 41 -10.47 -1.07 -11.77
C ASN A 41 -9.25 -1.95 -11.42
N LYS A 42 -9.21 -3.20 -11.89
CA LYS A 42 -8.17 -4.20 -11.64
C LYS A 42 -7.99 -4.60 -10.17
N GLN A 43 -8.89 -4.22 -9.27
CA GLN A 43 -8.82 -4.68 -7.90
C GLN A 43 -9.21 -6.16 -7.83
N THR A 44 -8.58 -6.88 -6.91
CA THR A 44 -8.87 -8.28 -6.61
C THR A 44 -9.64 -8.40 -5.28
N PRO A 45 -10.30 -9.53 -5.01
CA PRO A 45 -10.93 -9.78 -3.71
C PRO A 45 -9.96 -9.64 -2.53
N LEU A 46 -8.69 -9.99 -2.70
CA LEU A 46 -7.67 -9.82 -1.66
C LEU A 46 -7.49 -8.34 -1.29
N MET A 47 -7.46 -7.46 -2.29
CA MET A 47 -7.37 -6.01 -2.06
C MET A 47 -8.57 -5.48 -1.28
N TRP A 48 -9.78 -5.98 -1.57
CA TRP A 48 -11.01 -5.58 -0.87
C TRP A 48 -11.03 -6.05 0.58
N ALA A 49 -10.61 -7.30 0.83
CA ALA A 49 -10.46 -7.82 2.18
C ALA A 49 -9.43 -7.00 2.99
N VAL A 50 -8.30 -6.65 2.35
CA VAL A 50 -7.24 -5.84 2.98
C VAL A 50 -7.71 -4.42 3.27
N LEU A 51 -8.38 -3.77 2.30
CA LEU A 51 -8.95 -2.43 2.43
C LEU A 51 -9.91 -2.32 3.61
N ARG A 52 -10.72 -3.35 3.84
CA ARG A 52 -11.67 -3.43 4.96
C ARG A 52 -11.09 -4.01 6.25
N GLY A 53 -9.83 -4.43 6.25
CA GLY A 53 -9.17 -5.02 7.41
C GLY A 53 -9.67 -6.43 7.78
N HIS A 54 -10.31 -7.14 6.85
CA HIS A 54 -10.80 -8.50 7.05
C HIS A 54 -9.67 -9.53 6.94
N VAL A 55 -8.79 -9.56 7.94
CA VAL A 55 -7.57 -10.40 7.98
C VAL A 55 -7.87 -11.88 7.81
N VAL A 56 -8.98 -12.37 8.37
CA VAL A 56 -9.39 -13.79 8.26
C VAL A 56 -9.70 -14.16 6.80
N VAL A 57 -10.42 -13.29 6.10
CA VAL A 57 -10.71 -13.47 4.67
C VAL A 57 -9.45 -13.30 3.83
N ALA A 58 -8.63 -12.29 4.10
CA ALA A 58 -7.36 -12.12 3.40
C ALA A 58 -6.45 -13.34 3.55
N ARG A 59 -6.37 -13.93 4.76
CA ARG A 59 -5.62 -15.18 5.01
C ARG A 59 -6.16 -16.32 4.16
N GLN A 60 -7.47 -16.49 4.13
CA GLN A 60 -8.11 -17.54 3.35
C GLN A 60 -7.83 -17.38 1.84
N LEU A 61 -7.94 -16.17 1.31
CA LEU A 61 -7.60 -15.90 -0.09
C LEU A 61 -6.14 -16.25 -0.40
N LEU A 62 -5.22 -15.91 0.51
CA LEU A 62 -3.80 -16.29 0.39
C LEU A 62 -3.57 -17.80 0.49
N ASP A 63 -4.33 -18.51 1.33
CA ASP A 63 -4.28 -19.98 1.40
C ASP A 63 -4.75 -20.63 0.08
N TYR A 64 -5.63 -19.95 -0.67
CA TYR A 64 -6.02 -20.30 -2.04
C TYR A 64 -5.11 -19.66 -3.12
N LYS A 65 -3.89 -19.26 -2.74
CA LYS A 65 -2.84 -18.73 -3.63
C LYS A 65 -3.20 -17.41 -4.33
N ALA A 66 -3.99 -16.54 -3.71
CA ALA A 66 -4.17 -15.17 -4.18
C ALA A 66 -2.82 -14.47 -4.36
N SER A 67 -2.67 -13.76 -5.47
CA SER A 67 -1.43 -13.06 -5.80
C SER A 67 -1.22 -11.82 -4.92
N LEU A 68 -0.02 -11.73 -4.34
CA LEU A 68 0.47 -10.54 -3.63
C LEU A 68 1.00 -9.45 -4.59
N ALA A 69 1.24 -9.80 -5.85
CA ALA A 69 1.85 -8.95 -6.87
C ALA A 69 0.81 -8.18 -7.71
N SER A 70 -0.46 -8.49 -7.56
CA SER A 70 -1.53 -7.85 -8.32
C SER A 70 -1.55 -6.35 -8.06
N LYS A 71 -1.73 -5.57 -9.12
CA LYS A 71 -1.79 -4.10 -9.09
C LYS A 71 -3.14 -3.62 -9.59
N ASP A 72 -3.75 -2.72 -8.84
CA ASP A 72 -4.99 -2.09 -9.26
C ASP A 72 -4.77 -1.05 -10.38
N SER A 73 -5.83 -0.35 -10.77
CA SER A 73 -5.77 0.68 -11.82
C SER A 73 -4.90 1.88 -11.45
N LEU A 74 -4.50 2.07 -10.19
CA LEU A 74 -3.57 3.09 -9.74
C LEU A 74 -2.14 2.55 -9.57
N GLY A 75 -1.95 1.24 -9.71
CA GLY A 75 -0.67 0.57 -9.47
C GLY A 75 -0.46 0.14 -8.03
N ALA A 76 -1.48 0.26 -7.17
CA ALA A 76 -1.39 -0.14 -5.77
C ALA A 76 -1.46 -1.67 -5.64
N THR A 77 -0.53 -2.23 -4.86
CA THR A 77 -0.55 -3.63 -4.44
C THR A 77 -1.40 -3.81 -3.18
N PRO A 78 -1.76 -5.05 -2.79
CA PRO A 78 -2.40 -5.29 -1.50
C PRO A 78 -1.63 -4.69 -0.32
N LEU A 79 -0.29 -4.68 -0.35
CA LEU A 79 0.52 -4.07 0.71
C LEU A 79 0.37 -2.54 0.73
N THR A 80 0.41 -1.89 -0.43
CA THR A 80 0.20 -0.45 -0.53
C THR A 80 -1.18 -0.05 0.01
N ILE A 81 -2.22 -0.82 -0.31
CA ILE A 81 -3.58 -0.61 0.21
C ILE A 81 -3.60 -0.77 1.74
N ALA A 82 -2.93 -1.79 2.29
CA ALA A 82 -2.85 -1.99 3.73
C ALA A 82 -2.24 -0.78 4.45
N VAL A 83 -1.20 -0.17 3.88
CA VAL A 83 -0.57 1.06 4.41
C VAL A 83 -1.48 2.29 4.25
N GLN A 84 -2.09 2.48 3.07
CA GLN A 84 -2.99 3.60 2.81
C GLN A 84 -4.18 3.64 3.79
N HIS A 85 -4.63 2.46 4.23
CA HIS A 85 -5.74 2.27 5.18
C HIS A 85 -5.29 1.96 6.62
N ARG A 86 -3.98 2.04 6.93
CA ARG A 86 -3.40 1.79 8.25
C ARG A 86 -3.77 0.43 8.87
N SER A 87 -3.98 -0.59 8.03
CA SER A 87 -4.31 -1.94 8.49
C SER A 87 -3.05 -2.75 8.79
N TYR A 88 -2.45 -2.50 9.97
CA TYR A 88 -1.24 -3.20 10.41
C TYR A 88 -1.40 -4.74 10.46
N PRO A 89 -2.53 -5.30 10.91
CA PRO A 89 -2.73 -6.76 10.87
C PRO A 89 -2.69 -7.32 9.44
N SER A 90 -3.27 -6.62 8.47
CA SER A 90 -3.17 -7.01 7.05
C SER A 90 -1.75 -6.87 6.54
N MET A 91 -1.04 -5.77 6.88
CA MET A 91 0.37 -5.59 6.51
C MET A 91 1.23 -6.76 7.00
N LEU A 92 1.12 -7.12 8.28
CA LEU A 92 1.87 -8.22 8.88
C LEU A 92 1.53 -9.56 8.22
N LEU A 93 0.25 -9.82 7.95
CA LEU A 93 -0.16 -11.03 7.23
C LEU A 93 0.49 -11.11 5.84
N LEU A 94 0.44 -10.02 5.07
CA LEU A 94 0.99 -9.95 3.71
C LEU A 94 2.52 -10.11 3.73
N MET A 95 3.21 -9.44 4.64
CA MET A 95 4.66 -9.54 4.81
C MET A 95 5.10 -10.95 5.23
N HIS A 96 4.38 -11.60 6.14
CA HIS A 96 4.69 -12.96 6.56
C HIS A 96 4.41 -14.01 5.47
N ARG A 97 3.32 -13.86 4.71
CA ARG A 97 2.98 -14.79 3.61
C ARG A 97 3.81 -14.56 2.35
N GLY A 98 4.33 -13.35 2.19
CA GLY A 98 5.14 -12.95 1.05
C GLY A 98 6.65 -13.03 1.29
N SER A 99 7.17 -13.82 2.23
CA SER A 99 8.61 -13.86 2.54
C SER A 99 9.50 -14.05 1.31
N ASP A 100 9.08 -14.90 0.38
CA ASP A 100 9.84 -15.18 -0.86
C ASP A 100 9.67 -14.07 -1.91
N PHE A 101 8.59 -13.27 -1.80
CA PHE A 101 8.24 -12.18 -2.71
C PHE A 101 8.49 -10.79 -2.08
N GLN A 102 9.04 -10.74 -0.88
CA GLN A 102 9.08 -9.54 -0.03
C GLN A 102 9.87 -8.41 -0.69
N ALA A 103 11.00 -8.74 -1.32
CA ALA A 103 11.84 -7.76 -2.01
C ALA A 103 11.08 -7.08 -3.16
N GLN A 104 10.33 -7.84 -3.97
CA GLN A 104 9.56 -7.29 -5.07
C GLN A 104 8.37 -6.47 -4.58
N MET A 105 7.62 -6.99 -3.60
CA MET A 105 6.44 -6.31 -3.06
C MET A 105 6.78 -4.95 -2.43
N MET A 106 7.97 -4.80 -1.85
CA MET A 106 8.42 -3.54 -1.26
C MET A 106 9.10 -2.59 -2.26
N ALA A 107 9.67 -3.14 -3.33
CA ALA A 107 10.20 -2.36 -4.46
C ALA A 107 9.09 -1.88 -5.40
N ASP A 108 7.89 -2.46 -5.33
CA ASP A 108 6.77 -2.05 -6.15
C ASP A 108 6.37 -0.59 -5.89
N SER A 109 6.16 0.11 -6.98
CA SER A 109 5.66 1.47 -7.01
C SER A 109 4.30 1.55 -7.70
N ASP A 110 3.52 2.55 -7.31
CA ASP A 110 2.30 2.92 -8.03
C ASP A 110 2.62 3.67 -9.35
N LYS A 111 1.58 4.15 -10.03
CA LYS A 111 1.72 4.89 -11.30
C LYS A 111 2.50 6.21 -11.19
N ASN A 112 2.61 6.79 -10.00
CA ASN A 112 3.39 8.00 -9.73
C ASN A 112 4.83 7.67 -9.25
N GLY A 113 5.22 6.40 -9.29
CA GLY A 113 6.50 5.95 -8.73
C GLY A 113 6.50 5.91 -7.20
N CYS A 114 5.38 6.19 -6.53
CA CYS A 114 5.34 6.18 -5.08
C CYS A 114 5.40 4.74 -4.57
N SER A 115 6.48 4.41 -3.87
CA SER A 115 6.60 3.16 -3.11
C SER A 115 5.70 3.17 -1.87
N VAL A 116 5.57 2.01 -1.23
CA VAL A 116 4.82 1.88 0.02
C VAL A 116 5.37 2.77 1.16
N ALA A 117 6.67 3.05 1.17
CA ALA A 117 7.29 3.98 2.11
C ALA A 117 6.85 5.43 1.87
N HIS A 118 6.68 5.86 0.60
CA HIS A 118 6.15 7.18 0.28
C HIS A 118 4.74 7.36 0.83
N TRP A 119 3.89 6.35 0.67
CA TRP A 119 2.52 6.38 1.19
C TRP A 119 2.49 6.42 2.71
N ALA A 120 3.30 5.59 3.39
CA ALA A 120 3.42 5.63 4.84
C ALA A 120 3.90 7.00 5.33
N ALA A 121 4.88 7.58 4.63
CA ALA A 121 5.45 8.86 4.98
C ALA A 121 4.48 10.03 4.77
N TYR A 122 3.82 10.08 3.62
CA TYR A 122 2.77 11.06 3.31
C TYR A 122 1.60 11.00 4.30
N LYS A 123 1.21 9.81 4.73
CA LYS A 123 0.11 9.63 5.69
C LYS A 123 0.55 9.88 7.14
N GLY A 124 1.82 10.07 7.42
CA GLY A 124 2.31 10.21 8.79
C GLY A 124 2.22 8.90 9.59
N ASP A 125 2.29 7.75 8.92
CA ASP A 125 2.20 6.45 9.57
C ASP A 125 3.57 5.95 10.04
N LEU A 126 3.96 6.40 11.24
CA LEU A 126 5.21 6.00 11.86
C LEU A 126 5.29 4.50 12.14
N THR A 127 4.16 3.88 12.51
CA THR A 127 4.10 2.43 12.78
C THR A 127 4.35 1.64 11.50
N ALA A 128 3.70 2.01 10.40
CA ALA A 128 3.93 1.37 9.10
C ALA A 128 5.39 1.55 8.64
N LEU A 129 5.98 2.73 8.81
CA LEU A 129 7.39 2.97 8.47
C LEU A 129 8.35 2.14 9.32
N LYS A 130 8.11 2.00 10.62
CA LYS A 130 8.91 1.14 11.50
C LYS A 130 8.81 -0.33 11.10
N LEU A 131 7.61 -0.80 10.74
CA LEU A 131 7.41 -2.16 10.21
C LEU A 131 8.15 -2.34 8.88
N LEU A 132 7.99 -1.41 7.93
CA LEU A 132 8.69 -1.44 6.65
C LEU A 132 10.22 -1.46 6.85
N HIS A 133 10.74 -0.64 7.76
CA HIS A 133 12.16 -0.64 8.12
C HIS A 133 12.62 -1.99 8.71
N TYR A 134 11.83 -2.57 9.61
CA TYR A 134 12.10 -3.89 10.18
C TYR A 134 12.22 -4.96 9.09
N PHE A 135 11.33 -4.91 8.10
CA PHE A 135 11.35 -5.79 6.93
C PHE A 135 12.36 -5.39 5.84
N LYS A 136 13.23 -4.41 6.09
CA LYS A 136 14.29 -3.93 5.16
C LYS A 136 13.76 -3.25 3.89
N ALA A 137 12.65 -2.50 3.99
CA ALA A 137 12.17 -1.67 2.90
C ALA A 137 13.16 -0.55 2.58
N ASP A 138 13.28 -0.20 1.30
CA ASP A 138 14.04 0.97 0.90
C ASP A 138 13.27 2.25 1.25
N LEU A 139 13.77 2.98 2.25
CA LEU A 139 13.25 4.28 2.67
C LEU A 139 13.85 5.46 1.88
N GLN A 140 14.71 5.16 0.90
CA GLN A 140 15.40 6.13 0.04
C GLN A 140 14.96 6.00 -1.43
N ALA A 141 13.94 5.17 -1.71
CA ALA A 141 13.38 5.05 -3.04
C ALA A 141 12.93 6.42 -3.55
N LEU A 142 13.10 6.67 -4.85
CA LEU A 142 12.67 7.90 -5.49
C LEU A 142 11.36 7.65 -6.25
N ASP A 143 10.38 8.52 -6.05
CA ASP A 143 9.18 8.53 -6.89
C ASP A 143 9.43 9.19 -8.26
N SER A 144 8.39 9.29 -9.10
CA SER A 144 8.51 9.87 -10.45
C SER A 144 8.92 11.34 -10.44
N ALA A 145 8.71 12.07 -9.34
CA ALA A 145 9.14 13.45 -9.15
C ALA A 145 10.52 13.55 -8.48
N LYS A 146 11.26 12.43 -8.41
CA LYS A 146 12.53 12.30 -7.67
C LYS A 146 12.41 12.71 -6.20
N MET A 147 11.22 12.57 -5.62
CA MET A 147 11.04 12.81 -4.19
C MET A 147 11.34 11.53 -3.42
N LEU A 148 11.99 11.68 -2.27
CA LEU A 148 12.12 10.64 -1.26
C LEU A 148 10.83 10.54 -0.42
N PRO A 149 10.61 9.45 0.35
CA PRO A 149 9.60 9.40 1.39
C PRO A 149 9.70 10.58 2.36
N LEU A 150 10.93 11.04 2.67
CA LEU A 150 11.17 12.22 3.50
C LEU A 150 10.52 13.49 2.92
N HIS A 151 10.68 13.74 1.62
CA HIS A 151 10.03 14.88 0.95
C HIS A 151 8.51 14.81 1.08
N ARG A 152 7.91 13.62 0.89
CA ARG A 152 6.47 13.41 1.04
C ARG A 152 5.98 13.66 2.47
N ALA A 153 6.76 13.26 3.48
CA ALA A 153 6.46 13.54 4.88
C ALA A 153 6.50 15.05 5.20
N VAL A 154 7.49 15.77 4.68
CA VAL A 154 7.59 17.23 4.81
C VAL A 154 6.43 17.93 4.12
N CYS A 155 6.10 17.55 2.88
CA CYS A 155 4.95 18.08 2.16
C CYS A 155 3.62 17.85 2.90
N ALA A 156 3.51 16.77 3.67
CA ALA A 156 2.35 16.44 4.48
C ALA A 156 2.44 16.95 5.94
N SER A 157 3.49 17.69 6.30
CA SER A 157 3.72 18.23 7.66
C SER A 157 3.74 17.15 8.75
N GLN A 158 4.36 16.00 8.48
CA GLN A 158 4.36 14.82 9.37
C GLN A 158 5.63 14.76 10.25
N SER A 159 5.73 15.61 11.27
CA SER A 159 6.96 15.80 12.07
C SER A 159 7.54 14.50 12.65
N GLY A 160 6.73 13.64 13.27
CA GLY A 160 7.22 12.39 13.87
C GLY A 160 7.75 11.38 12.83
N VAL A 161 7.27 11.45 11.59
CA VAL A 161 7.82 10.67 10.48
C VAL A 161 9.12 11.29 9.97
N VAL A 162 9.16 12.61 9.83
CA VAL A 162 10.36 13.35 9.40
C VAL A 162 11.52 13.05 10.34
N GLU A 163 11.30 13.14 11.65
CA GLU A 163 12.29 12.80 12.68
C GLU A 163 12.81 11.37 12.49
N PHE A 164 11.91 10.40 12.38
CA PHE A 164 12.30 8.99 12.19
C PHE A 164 13.10 8.76 10.90
N LEU A 165 12.69 9.35 9.77
CA LEU A 165 13.42 9.19 8.50
C LEU A 165 14.80 9.85 8.56
N VAL A 166 14.92 11.00 9.21
CA VAL A 166 16.22 11.66 9.47
C VAL A 166 17.11 10.78 10.34
N GLU A 167 16.58 10.17 11.40
CA GLU A 167 17.30 9.19 12.23
C GLU A 167 17.78 7.97 11.41
N GLN A 168 16.99 7.53 10.42
CA GLN A 168 17.36 6.48 9.47
C GLN A 168 18.33 6.95 8.36
N LYS A 169 18.95 8.13 8.54
CA LYS A 169 19.93 8.72 7.61
C LYS A 169 19.35 9.00 6.21
N SER A 170 18.07 9.35 6.13
CA SER A 170 17.50 9.88 4.89
C SER A 170 18.26 11.11 4.42
N ASP A 171 18.51 11.22 3.11
CA ASP A 171 19.25 12.35 2.57
C ASP A 171 18.36 13.61 2.57
N ILE A 172 18.64 14.51 3.52
CA ILE A 172 17.92 15.78 3.70
C ILE A 172 18.27 16.78 2.59
N GLN A 173 19.44 16.63 1.96
CA GLN A 173 19.95 17.51 0.91
C GLN A 173 19.58 17.04 -0.50
N ALA A 174 19.01 15.83 -0.62
CA ALA A 174 18.49 15.34 -1.87
C ALA A 174 17.50 16.36 -2.45
N ARG A 175 17.61 16.60 -3.75
CA ARG A 175 16.75 17.54 -4.48
C ARG A 175 15.78 16.77 -5.36
N ASN A 176 14.52 17.18 -5.31
CA ASN A 176 13.49 16.65 -6.18
C ASN A 176 13.68 17.14 -7.64
N GLN A 177 12.76 16.79 -8.53
CA GLN A 177 12.81 17.18 -9.94
C GLN A 177 12.77 18.70 -10.16
N GLU A 178 12.19 19.46 -9.23
CA GLU A 178 12.16 20.94 -9.24
C GLU A 178 13.44 21.56 -8.67
N GLY A 179 14.40 20.74 -8.23
CA GLY A 179 15.63 21.19 -7.60
C GLY A 179 15.46 21.61 -6.14
N LYS A 180 14.32 21.33 -5.50
CA LYS A 180 14.01 21.69 -4.12
C LYS A 180 14.42 20.58 -3.15
N SER A 181 15.06 20.95 -2.06
CA SER A 181 15.35 20.08 -0.91
C SER A 181 14.15 19.99 0.04
N CYS A 182 14.25 19.11 1.04
CA CYS A 182 13.26 19.03 2.12
C CYS A 182 13.12 20.35 2.88
N LEU A 183 14.22 21.09 3.09
CA LEU A 183 14.17 22.39 3.77
C LEU A 183 13.47 23.46 2.93
N ASP A 184 13.71 23.46 1.61
CA ASP A 184 13.07 24.42 0.69
C ASP A 184 11.54 24.21 0.68
N LEU A 185 11.09 22.95 0.61
CA LEU A 185 9.66 22.60 0.66
C LEU A 185 9.01 22.96 2.01
N ALA A 186 9.75 22.83 3.11
CA ALA A 186 9.26 23.22 4.44
C ALA A 186 9.09 24.75 4.55
N ALA A 187 10.02 25.52 3.99
CA ALA A 187 9.98 26.98 3.99
C ALA A 187 8.76 27.49 3.18
N GLU A 188 8.55 27.00 1.96
CA GLU A 188 7.40 27.37 1.12
C GLU A 188 6.06 27.12 1.82
N LYS A 189 5.95 26.03 2.58
CA LYS A 189 4.77 25.69 3.37
C LYS A 189 4.52 26.63 4.55
N HIS A 190 5.60 27.03 5.24
CA HIS A 190 5.50 28.00 6.34
C HIS A 190 5.04 29.37 5.86
N ASP A 191 5.53 29.81 4.69
CA ASP A 191 5.12 31.08 4.09
C ASP A 191 3.64 31.07 3.67
N LEU A 192 3.13 29.95 3.16
CA LEU A 192 1.72 29.78 2.79
C LEU A 192 0.75 29.74 3.99
N HIS A 193 1.20 29.40 5.20
CA HIS A 193 0.36 29.42 6.41
C HIS A 193 0.31 30.80 7.09
N MET A 194 1.17 31.74 6.66
CA MET A 194 1.29 33.09 7.24
C MET A 194 0.65 34.19 6.37
N GLN A 195 0.04 33.83 5.23
CA GLN A 195 -0.76 34.71 4.35
C GLN A 195 -2.25 34.45 4.53
#